data_AF-A0A496LAC6-F1
#
_entry.id   AF-A0A496LAC6-F1
#
_cell.length_a   1.000
_cell.length_b   1.000
_cell.length_c   1.000
_cell.angle_alpha   90.00
_cell.angle_beta   90.00
_cell.angle_gamma   90.00
#
_symmetry.space_group_name_H-M   'P 1'
#
loop_
_entity.id
_entity.type
_entity.pdbx_description
1 polymer ?
#
loop_
_entity_poly.entity_id
_entity_poly.type
_entity_poly.pdbx_seq_one_letter_code
_entity_poly.pdbx_strand_id
1 'polypeptide(L)'
;MEEIGNPISLPASKSIVNRLLIIEAITGKKILTPKDISCGDTRVLAEALSSQTTRKYIEQSGTAMRFLTAFLSIRKGEEFVLEGDERMSARPIGALVDALRRLGANIEYLHHEDYLPIKIRG
;
A
#
# COMPACT_ATOMS: atom_id res chain seq x y z
N MET A 1 47.89 -0.16 11.12
CA MET A 1 46.84 -0.49 10.14
C MET A 1 45.61 -0.82 10.98
N GLU A 2 44.77 0.17 11.26
CA GLU A 2 43.55 -0.02 12.08
C GLU A 2 42.51 -0.74 11.22
N GLU A 3 42.09 -1.93 11.64
CA GLU A 3 40.96 -2.62 11.03
C GLU A 3 39.66 -1.90 11.42
N ILE A 4 38.96 -1.37 10.43
CA ILE A 4 37.60 -0.84 10.59
C ILE A 4 36.65 -2.04 10.68
N GLY A 5 36.50 -2.62 11.87
CA GLY A 5 35.82 -3.90 12.10
C GLY A 5 34.55 -3.84 12.96
N ASN A 6 33.82 -2.72 12.99
CA ASN A 6 32.56 -2.67 13.75
C ASN A 6 31.38 -3.25 12.95
N PRO A 7 30.57 -4.15 13.53
CA PRO A 7 29.39 -4.69 12.86
C PRO A 7 28.37 -3.57 12.59
N ILE A 8 27.96 -3.44 11.32
CA ILE A 8 26.95 -2.48 10.88
C ILE A 8 25.58 -3.14 10.98
N SER A 9 24.68 -2.56 11.77
CA SER A 9 23.27 -2.96 11.79
C SER A 9 22.54 -2.28 10.64
N LEU A 10 22.06 -3.06 9.68
CA LEU A 10 21.26 -2.56 8.58
C LEU A 10 19.76 -2.55 8.95
N PRO A 11 18.98 -1.57 8.47
CA PRO A 11 17.55 -1.56 8.67
C PRO A 11 16.88 -2.74 7.97
N ALA A 12 15.70 -3.12 8.47
CA ALA A 12 14.89 -4.18 7.86
C ALA A 12 14.57 -3.90 6.39
N SER A 13 14.47 -4.95 5.59
CA SER A 13 14.15 -4.84 4.17
C SER A 13 12.74 -4.28 3.97
N LYS A 14 12.65 -3.08 3.37
CA LYS A 14 11.39 -2.42 3.01
C LYS A 14 10.42 -3.34 2.28
N SER A 15 10.95 -4.14 1.34
CA SER A 15 10.15 -5.06 0.53
C SER A 15 9.54 -6.19 1.36
N ILE A 16 10.29 -6.71 2.34
CA ILE A 16 9.82 -7.76 3.25
C ILE A 16 8.78 -7.18 4.21
N VAL A 17 9.07 -6.02 4.82
CA VAL A 17 8.17 -5.35 5.76
C VAL A 17 6.83 -5.01 5.10
N ASN A 18 6.82 -4.46 3.89
CA ASN A 18 5.58 -4.13 3.17
C ASN A 18 4.71 -5.37 2.90
N ARG A 19 5.32 -6.52 2.55
CA ARG A 19 4.57 -7.76 2.35
C ARG A 19 4.04 -8.31 3.67
N LEU A 20 4.84 -8.26 4.73
CA LEU A 20 4.42 -8.68 6.06
C LEU A 20 3.25 -7.83 6.57
N LEU A 21 3.23 -6.51 6.34
CA LEU A 21 2.09 -5.65 6.69
C LEU A 21 0.78 -6.12 6.04
N ILE A 22 0.82 -6.51 4.77
CA ILE A 22 -0.37 -7.05 4.08
C ILE A 22 -0.78 -8.41 4.65
N ILE A 23 0.18 -9.27 4.96
CA ILE A 23 -0.10 -10.56 5.60
C ILE A 23 -0.72 -10.35 6.99
N GLU A 24 -0.21 -9.42 7.81
CA GLU A 24 -0.82 -9.06 9.10
C GLU A 24 -2.26 -8.59 8.91
N ALA A 25 -2.52 -7.71 7.93
CA ALA A 25 -3.84 -7.17 7.66
C ALA A 25 -4.85 -8.22 7.18
N ILE A 26 -4.41 -9.22 6.41
CA ILE A 26 -5.27 -10.32 5.93
C ILE A 26 -5.50 -11.35 7.04
N THR A 27 -4.45 -11.72 7.79
CA THR A 27 -4.51 -12.82 8.77
C THR A 27 -4.96 -12.38 10.16
N GLY A 28 -4.91 -11.08 10.46
CA GLY A 28 -5.12 -10.54 11.80
C GLY A 28 -4.01 -10.87 12.80
N LYS A 29 -2.93 -11.55 12.37
CA LYS A 29 -1.82 -11.96 13.25
C LYS A 29 -0.72 -10.91 13.22
N LYS A 30 -0.31 -10.44 14.41
CA LYS A 30 0.82 -9.52 14.53
C LYS A 30 2.15 -10.27 14.41
N ILE A 31 3.01 -9.80 13.51
CA ILE A 31 4.35 -10.30 13.17
C ILE A 31 5.38 -9.18 13.38
N LEU A 32 5.06 -7.96 12.96
CA LEU A 32 5.95 -6.80 12.95
C LEU A 32 5.76 -5.95 14.20
N THR A 33 6.84 -5.33 14.66
CA THR A 33 6.84 -4.29 15.69
C THR A 33 7.00 -2.90 15.05
N PRO A 34 6.67 -1.81 15.75
CA PRO A 34 6.88 -0.45 15.23
C PRO A 34 8.34 -0.16 14.82
N LYS A 35 9.32 -0.83 15.43
CA LYS A 35 10.75 -0.67 15.10
C LYS A 35 11.11 -1.22 13.72
N ASP A 36 10.32 -2.14 13.19
CA ASP A 36 10.52 -2.74 11.87
C ASP A 36 10.05 -1.79 10.74
N ILE A 37 9.22 -0.81 11.08
CA ILE A 37 8.66 0.19 10.15
C ILE A 37 9.60 1.41 10.11
N SER A 38 10.61 1.34 9.26
CA SER A 38 11.69 2.35 9.21
C SER A 38 11.64 3.29 8.00
N CYS A 39 10.75 3.07 7.04
CA CYS A 39 10.70 3.83 5.78
C CYS A 39 9.36 4.58 5.60
N GLY A 40 9.41 5.77 4.97
CA GLY A 40 8.24 6.58 4.66
C GLY A 40 7.14 5.82 3.91
N ASP A 41 7.46 5.17 2.78
CA ASP A 41 6.50 4.37 2.02
C ASP A 41 5.83 3.27 2.84
N THR A 42 6.59 2.62 3.71
CA THR A 42 6.12 1.55 4.60
C THR A 42 5.21 2.09 5.69
N ARG A 43 5.54 3.27 6.23
CA ARG A 43 4.69 3.95 7.21
C ARG A 43 3.34 4.35 6.60
N VAL A 44 3.35 4.93 5.40
CA VAL A 44 2.11 5.27 4.67
C VAL A 44 1.21 4.05 4.48
N LEU A 45 1.78 2.90 4.11
CA LEU A 45 1.03 1.65 4.00
C LEU A 45 0.47 1.19 5.35
N ALA A 46 1.27 1.21 6.42
CA ALA A 46 0.84 0.81 7.75
C ALA A 46 -0.29 1.71 8.31
N GLU A 47 -0.18 3.02 8.11
CA GLU A 47 -1.20 4.00 8.51
C GLU A 47 -2.50 3.79 7.72
N ALA A 48 -2.41 3.61 6.41
CA ALA A 48 -3.58 3.35 5.58
C ALA A 48 -4.32 2.05 5.95
N LEU A 49 -3.58 0.99 6.29
CA LEU A 49 -4.13 -0.31 6.72
C LEU A 49 -4.78 -0.25 8.10
N SER A 50 -4.26 0.58 9.01
CA SER A 50 -4.80 0.71 10.38
C SER A 50 -5.92 1.76 10.52
N SER A 51 -6.01 2.70 9.59
CA SER A 51 -7.07 3.70 9.57
C SER A 51 -8.46 3.07 9.30
N GLN A 52 -9.49 3.57 9.98
CA GLN A 52 -10.89 3.22 9.72
C GLN A 52 -11.56 4.12 8.65
N THR A 53 -10.83 5.08 8.07
CA THR A 53 -11.37 5.95 7.03
C THR A 53 -11.55 5.18 5.72
N THR A 54 -12.67 5.40 5.03
CA THR A 54 -12.93 4.84 3.70
C THR A 54 -12.10 5.54 2.62
N ARG A 55 -11.76 6.81 2.83
CA ARG A 55 -10.82 7.56 1.99
C ARG A 55 -9.39 7.33 2.48
N LYS A 56 -8.55 6.78 1.61
CA LYS A 56 -7.15 6.42 1.84
C LYS A 56 -6.25 7.36 1.04
N TYR A 57 -5.59 8.28 1.73
CA TYR A 57 -4.58 9.15 1.14
C TYR A 57 -3.19 8.53 1.28
N ILE A 58 -2.49 8.32 0.17
CA ILE A 58 -1.22 7.57 0.13
C ILE A 58 0.00 8.42 -0.26
N GLU A 59 -0.13 9.75 -0.24
CA GLU A 59 0.96 10.67 -0.57
C GLU A 59 1.62 10.30 -1.92
N GLN A 60 2.95 10.06 -1.93
CA GLN A 60 3.74 9.61 -3.07
C GLN A 60 4.13 8.11 -3.02
N SER A 61 3.52 7.33 -2.12
CA SER A 61 3.86 5.92 -1.91
C SER A 61 3.27 5.02 -3.00
N GLY A 62 4.07 4.76 -4.03
CA GLY A 62 3.67 3.84 -5.11
C GLY A 62 3.57 2.38 -4.63
N THR A 63 4.19 2.07 -3.48
CA THR A 63 4.05 0.77 -2.84
C THR A 63 2.69 0.64 -2.17
N ALA A 64 2.25 1.67 -1.43
CA ALA A 64 0.93 1.71 -0.82
C ALA A 64 -0.17 1.65 -1.90
N MET A 65 -0.03 2.42 -2.98
CA MET A 65 -0.94 2.38 -4.12
C MET A 65 -1.24 0.96 -4.60
N ARG A 66 -0.18 0.20 -4.92
CA ARG A 66 -0.32 -1.14 -5.50
C ARG A 66 -0.91 -2.13 -4.50
N PHE A 67 -0.40 -2.15 -3.26
CA PHE A 67 -0.86 -3.11 -2.27
C PHE A 67 -2.29 -2.82 -1.78
N LEU A 68 -2.62 -1.56 -1.52
CA LEU A 68 -3.96 -1.17 -1.06
C LEU A 68 -5.00 -1.40 -2.14
N THR A 69 -4.70 -1.15 -3.42
CA THR A 69 -5.68 -1.40 -4.50
C THR A 69 -6.17 -2.86 -4.48
N ALA A 70 -5.24 -3.82 -4.37
CA ALA A 70 -5.60 -5.23 -4.30
C ALA A 70 -6.22 -5.60 -2.94
N PHE A 71 -5.68 -5.13 -1.83
CA PHE A 71 -6.17 -5.46 -0.49
C PHE A 71 -7.58 -4.93 -0.24
N LEU A 72 -7.89 -3.69 -0.65
CA LEU A 72 -9.22 -3.11 -0.48
C LEU A 72 -10.27 -3.80 -1.34
N SER A 73 -9.87 -4.40 -2.46
CA SER A 73 -10.76 -5.15 -3.36
C SER A 73 -11.29 -6.46 -2.77
N ILE A 74 -10.75 -6.93 -1.63
CA ILE A 74 -11.22 -8.16 -0.94
C ILE A 74 -12.00 -7.86 0.35
N ARG A 75 -12.25 -6.57 0.64
CA ARG A 75 -12.94 -6.10 1.86
C ARG A 75 -14.46 -6.06 1.65
N LYS A 76 -15.09 -7.24 1.74
CA LYS A 76 -16.52 -7.45 1.45
C LYS A 76 -17.44 -6.44 2.13
N GLY A 77 -18.22 -5.73 1.32
CA GLY A 77 -19.26 -4.80 1.77
C GLY A 77 -18.73 -3.42 2.16
N GLU A 78 -17.46 -3.14 1.91
CA GLU A 78 -16.84 -1.84 2.17
C GLU A 78 -16.56 -1.10 0.84
N GLU A 79 -16.73 0.23 0.85
CA GLU A 79 -16.36 1.10 -0.26
C GLU A 79 -15.23 2.03 0.17
N PHE A 80 -14.22 2.16 -0.69
CA PHE A 80 -13.04 2.98 -0.45
C PHE A 80 -12.76 3.92 -1.61
N VAL A 81 -12.09 5.03 -1.30
CA VAL A 81 -11.47 5.91 -2.29
C VAL A 81 -9.98 5.93 -2.01
N LEU A 82 -9.17 5.56 -3.00
CA LEU A 82 -7.72 5.63 -2.94
C LEU A 82 -7.24 6.83 -3.74
N GLU A 83 -6.51 7.73 -3.08
CA GLU A 83 -6.03 8.99 -3.66
C GLU A 83 -4.60 9.31 -3.18
N GLY A 84 -3.86 10.07 -3.97
CA GLY A 84 -2.51 10.52 -3.64
C GLY A 84 -2.32 11.98 -4.02
N ASP A 85 -1.09 12.47 -3.91
CA ASP A 85 -0.78 13.83 -4.36
C ASP A 85 -0.83 13.95 -5.90
N GLU A 86 -0.60 15.14 -6.43
CA GLU A 86 -0.61 15.41 -7.88
C GLU A 86 0.36 14.49 -8.64
N ARG A 87 1.57 14.29 -8.08
CA ARG A 87 2.59 13.44 -8.70
C ARG A 87 2.18 11.97 -8.71
N MET A 88 1.58 11.47 -7.64
CA MET A 88 1.05 10.11 -7.57
C MET A 88 -0.14 9.93 -8.50
N SER A 89 -1.01 10.94 -8.59
CA SER A 89 -2.18 10.93 -9.48
C SER A 89 -1.78 10.89 -10.95
N ALA A 90 -0.59 11.39 -11.31
CA ALA A 90 -0.03 11.25 -12.65
C ALA A 90 0.66 9.89 -12.92
N ARG A 91 0.68 8.95 -11.97
CA ARG A 91 1.30 7.62 -12.17
C ARG A 91 0.25 6.61 -12.67
N PRO A 92 0.53 5.88 -13.76
CA PRO A 92 -0.43 4.93 -14.29
C PRO A 92 -0.61 3.72 -13.37
N ILE A 93 -1.86 3.32 -13.18
CA ILE A 93 -2.28 2.12 -12.43
C ILE A 93 -3.13 1.16 -13.29
N GLY A 94 -3.48 1.55 -14.52
CA GLY A 94 -4.30 0.79 -15.49
C GLY A 94 -4.08 -0.72 -15.49
N ALA A 95 -2.85 -1.15 -15.76
CA ALA A 95 -2.52 -2.58 -15.85
C ALA A 95 -2.88 -3.39 -14.58
N LEU A 96 -2.75 -2.80 -13.38
CA LEU A 96 -3.15 -3.45 -12.14
C LEU A 96 -4.67 -3.48 -11.99
N VAL A 97 -5.34 -2.36 -12.28
CA VAL A 97 -6.81 -2.27 -12.20
C VAL A 97 -7.46 -3.25 -13.16
N ASP A 98 -6.96 -3.35 -14.40
CA ASP A 98 -7.46 -4.30 -15.39
C ASP A 98 -7.26 -5.75 -14.96
N ALA A 99 -6.09 -6.08 -14.42
CA ALA A 99 -5.82 -7.41 -13.89
C ALA A 99 -6.79 -7.75 -12.75
N LEU A 100 -7.05 -6.82 -11.83
CA LEU A 100 -7.98 -7.03 -10.72
C LEU A 100 -9.44 -7.11 -11.18
N ARG A 101 -9.86 -6.26 -12.12
CA ARG A 101 -11.22 -6.32 -12.73
C ARG A 101 -11.47 -7.66 -13.42
N ARG A 102 -10.47 -8.21 -14.13
CA ARG A 102 -10.54 -9.56 -14.72
C ARG A 102 -10.71 -10.66 -13.68
N LEU A 103 -10.27 -10.43 -12.44
CA LEU A 103 -10.46 -11.32 -11.30
C LEU A 103 -11.76 -11.03 -10.52
N GLY A 104 -12.59 -10.09 -10.99
CA GLY A 104 -13.89 -9.76 -10.40
C GLY A 104 -13.90 -8.58 -9.45
N ALA A 105 -12.79 -7.84 -9.29
CA ALA A 105 -12.77 -6.64 -8.46
C ALA A 105 -13.63 -5.51 -9.06
N ASN A 106 -14.37 -4.79 -8.22
CA ASN A 106 -15.15 -3.63 -8.61
C ASN A 106 -14.35 -2.35 -8.32
N ILE A 107 -13.71 -1.82 -9.36
CA ILE A 107 -12.87 -0.62 -9.29
C ILE A 107 -13.34 0.37 -10.35
N GLU A 108 -13.49 1.64 -9.97
CA GLU A 108 -13.98 2.74 -10.79
C GLU A 108 -12.97 3.89 -10.77
N TYR A 109 -12.63 4.44 -11.95
CA TYR A 109 -11.83 5.67 -12.03
C TYR A 109 -12.74 6.86 -11.74
N LEU A 110 -12.33 7.75 -10.84
CA LEU A 110 -13.17 8.89 -10.47
C LEU A 110 -12.94 10.10 -11.37
N HIS A 111 -11.73 10.28 -11.90
CA HIS A 111 -11.36 11.44 -12.71
C HIS A 111 -10.91 11.03 -14.12
N HIS A 112 -9.70 10.48 -14.24
CA HIS A 112 -9.10 10.07 -15.51
C HIS A 112 -8.88 8.57 -15.53
N GLU A 113 -9.17 7.95 -16.66
CA GLU A 113 -8.87 6.53 -16.89
C GLU A 113 -7.37 6.26 -16.68
N ASP A 114 -7.03 5.08 -16.17
CA ASP A 114 -5.68 4.64 -15.81
C ASP A 114 -4.98 5.35 -14.65
N TYR A 115 -5.60 6.33 -14.00
CA TYR A 115 -4.97 7.17 -12.98
C TYR A 115 -5.77 7.24 -11.67
N LEU A 116 -5.10 7.59 -10.57
CA LEU A 116 -5.82 7.95 -9.33
C LEU A 116 -6.56 9.28 -9.51
N PRO A 117 -7.62 9.54 -8.70
CA PRO A 117 -8.18 8.67 -7.67
C PRO A 117 -9.08 7.56 -8.23
N ILE A 118 -9.08 6.43 -7.53
CA ILE A 118 -9.96 5.29 -7.84
C ILE A 118 -10.88 5.00 -6.66
N LYS A 119 -12.09 4.57 -6.96
CA LYS A 119 -13.05 4.00 -6.01
C LYS A 119 -13.01 2.49 -6.11
N ILE A 120 -12.99 1.82 -4.96
CA ILE A 120 -12.88 0.36 -4.84
C ILE A 120 -14.03 -0.12 -3.98
N ARG A 121 -14.78 -1.13 -4.46
CA ARG A 121 -15.86 -1.79 -3.72
C ARG A 121 -15.47 -3.24 -3.49
N GLY A 122 -15.31 -3.62 -2.23
CA GLY A 122 -14.85 -4.95 -1.82
C GLY A 122 -15.96 -5.95 -1.58
#